data_AF-A0A2S8UTV5-F1
#
_entry.id   AF-A0A2S8UTV5-F1
#
_cell.length_a   1.000
_cell.length_b   1.000
_cell.length_c   1.000
_cell.angle_alpha   90.00
_cell.angle_beta   90.00
_cell.angle_gamma   90.00
#
_symmetry.space_group_name_H-M   'P 1'
#
loop_
_entity.id
_entity.type
_entity.pdbx_description
1 polymer ?
#
loop_
_entity_poly.entity_id
_entity_poly.type
_entity_poly.pdbx_seq_one_letter_code
_entity_poly.pdbx_strand_id
1 'polypeptide(L)' 'MAICSECENIVQHTRGAPGHAGLIRLGAVRSLGAAKRKATHEAFVCAVCDTGWDYLDDKRDPSAGWTRC' A
#
# COMPACT_ATOMS: atom_id res chain seq x y z
N MET A 1 2.36 -15.05 -12.89
CA MET A 1 2.93 -13.68 -12.95
C MET A 1 3.67 -13.43 -11.64
N ALA A 2 4.99 -13.47 -11.69
CA ALA A 2 5.82 -13.14 -10.54
C ALA A 2 5.92 -11.62 -10.41
N ILE A 3 5.86 -11.11 -9.18
CA ILE A 3 6.15 -9.71 -8.89
C ILE A 3 7.68 -9.55 -8.83
N CYS A 4 8.20 -8.32 -8.94
CA CYS A 4 9.65 -8.13 -8.79
C CYS A 4 10.10 -8.49 -7.36
N SER A 5 11.37 -8.87 -7.19
CA SER A 5 11.90 -9.24 -5.86
C SER A 5 11.72 -8.14 -4.83
N GLU A 6 11.77 -6.88 -5.22
CA GLU A 6 11.48 -5.77 -4.31
C GLU A 6 10.02 -5.77 -3.82
N CYS A 7 9.06 -6.06 -4.72
CA CYS A 7 7.66 -6.21 -4.33
C CYS A 7 7.43 -7.42 -3.42
N GLU A 8 8.18 -8.51 -3.60
CA GLU A 8 8.14 -9.66 -2.68
C GLU A 8 8.67 -9.32 -1.28
N ASN A 9 9.60 -8.36 -1.19
CA ASN A 9 10.16 -7.89 0.08
C ASN A 9 9.29 -6.84 0.79
N ILE A 10 8.18 -6.39 0.19
CA ILE A 10 7.26 -5.45 0.85
C ILE A 10 6.57 -6.17 2.00
N VAL A 11 6.75 -5.63 3.21
CA VAL A 11 6.08 -6.13 4.41
C VAL A 11 4.64 -5.61 4.43
N GLN A 12 3.71 -6.53 4.16
CA GLN A 12 2.27 -6.25 4.15
C GLN A 12 1.71 -6.13 5.58
N HIS A 13 0.55 -5.48 5.70
CA HIS A 13 -0.18 -5.34 6.97
C HIS A 13 0.66 -4.77 8.12
N THR A 14 1.69 -3.99 7.79
CA THR A 14 2.60 -3.40 8.75
C THR A 14 2.67 -1.90 8.52
N ARG A 15 2.20 -1.16 9.52
CA ARG A 15 2.17 0.31 9.45
C ARG A 15 3.58 0.87 9.42
N GLY A 16 3.84 1.76 8.46
CA GLY A 16 5.15 2.40 8.31
C GLY A 16 6.23 1.48 7.74
N ALA A 17 5.87 0.28 7.26
CA ALA A 17 6.80 -0.54 6.51
C ALA A 17 7.29 0.22 5.25
N PRO A 18 8.60 0.18 4.95
CA PRO A 18 9.12 0.82 3.76
C PRO A 18 8.56 0.10 2.52
N GLY A 19 7.98 0.88 1.61
CA GLY A 19 7.81 0.42 0.23
C GLY A 19 9.17 0.35 -0.48
N HIS A 20 9.20 -0.22 -1.67
CA HIS A 20 10.38 -0.16 -2.53
C HIS A 20 10.39 1.07 -3.44
N ALA A 21 11.57 1.39 -4.00
CA ALA A 21 11.78 2.63 -4.76
C ALA A 21 10.98 2.73 -6.06
N GLY A 22 10.55 1.60 -6.63
CA GLY A 22 9.78 1.55 -7.87
C GLY A 22 8.27 1.75 -7.71
N LEU A 23 7.78 2.00 -6.50
CA LEU A 23 6.36 2.31 -6.25
C LEU A 23 6.04 3.76 -6.64
N ILE A 24 5.21 3.89 -7.66
CA ILE A 24 4.66 5.17 -8.10
C ILE A 24 3.32 5.38 -7.44
N ARG A 25 3.17 6.50 -6.73
CA ARG A 25 1.91 6.90 -6.11
C ARG A 25 0.89 7.28 -7.20
N LEU A 26 -0.20 6.55 -7.28
CA LEU A 26 -1.32 6.85 -8.17
C LEU A 26 -2.23 7.94 -7.58
N GLY A 27 -2.39 7.97 -6.26
CA GLY A 27 -3.16 8.99 -5.56
C GLY A 27 -3.90 8.46 -4.33
N ALA A 28 -4.65 9.33 -3.66
CA ALA A 28 -5.47 8.94 -2.51
C ALA A 28 -6.76 8.25 -2.98
N VAL A 29 -6.99 7.03 -2.49
CA VAL A 29 -8.22 6.28 -2.71
C VAL A 29 -9.22 6.68 -1.64
N ARG A 30 -10.39 7.15 -2.08
CA ARG A 30 -11.50 7.46 -1.15
C ARG A 30 -12.21 6.16 -0.77
N SER A 31 -11.68 5.47 0.22
CA SER A 31 -12.30 4.27 0.76
C SER A 31 -13.23 4.60 1.91
N LEU A 32 -14.45 4.03 1.89
CA LEU A 32 -15.48 4.32 2.90
C LEU A 32 -15.06 3.83 4.30
N GLY A 33 -14.33 2.71 4.35
CA GLY A 33 -13.72 2.19 5.58
C GLY A 33 -12.64 3.13 6.13
N ALA A 34 -11.77 3.65 5.24
CA ALA A 34 -10.74 4.60 5.61
C ALA A 34 -11.33 5.91 6.14
N ALA A 35 -12.35 6.46 5.46
CA ALA A 35 -13.04 7.67 5.89
C ALA A 35 -13.70 7.52 7.28
N LYS A 36 -14.33 6.37 7.57
CA LYS A 36 -14.90 6.08 8.89
C LYS A 36 -13.86 6.01 10.00
N ARG A 37 -12.67 5.47 9.70
CA ARG A 37 -11.59 5.31 10.68
C ARG A 37 -10.63 6.51 10.75
N LYS A 38 -10.85 7.56 9.94
CA LYS A 38 -9.90 8.66 9.71
C LYS A 38 -8.53 8.13 9.25
N ALA A 39 -8.54 7.04 8.49
CA ALA A 39 -7.36 6.49 7.85
C ALA A 39 -7.17 7.13 6.47
N THR A 40 -5.92 7.18 6.04
CA THR A 40 -5.54 7.65 4.70
C THR A 40 -5.26 6.41 3.85
N HIS A 41 -6.01 6.21 2.77
CA HIS A 41 -5.77 5.14 1.81
C HIS A 41 -5.18 5.73 0.54
N GLU A 42 -4.04 5.23 0.12
CA GLU A 42 -3.31 5.67 -1.06
C GLU A 42 -3.00 4.47 -1.96
N ALA A 43 -3.26 4.62 -3.25
CA ALA A 43 -2.91 3.63 -4.26
C ALA A 43 -1.54 3.93 -4.86
N PHE A 44 -0.82 2.87 -5.14
CA PHE A 44 0.50 2.82 -5.72
C PHE A 44 0.55 1.73 -6.80
N VAL A 45 1.45 1.89 -7.76
CA VAL A 45 1.74 0.87 -8.77
C VAL A 45 3.24 0.72 -8.90
N CYS A 46 3.72 -0.52 -9.04
CA CYS A 46 5.12 -0.76 -9.33
C CYS A 46 5.41 -0.44 -10.80
N ALA A 47 6.33 0.50 -11.07
CA ALA A 47 6.74 0.80 -12.46
C ALA A 47 7.57 -0.31 -13.13
N VAL A 48 7.97 -1.34 -12.38
CA VAL A 48 8.81 -2.45 -12.88
C VAL A 48 7.97 -3.65 -13.29
N CYS A 49 6.94 -3.99 -12.49
CA CYS A 49 6.13 -5.19 -12.69
C CYS A 49 4.63 -4.90 -12.75
N ASP A 50 4.23 -3.63 -12.81
CA ASP A 50 2.83 -3.17 -12.86
C ASP A 50 1.93 -3.67 -11.72
N THR A 51 2.53 -4.17 -10.63
CA THR A 51 1.76 -4.67 -9.48
C THR A 51 1.13 -3.50 -8.73
N GLY A 52 -0.19 -3.59 -8.52
CA GLY A 52 -0.96 -2.64 -7.73
C GLY A 52 -0.74 -2.85 -6.23
N TRP A 53 -0.56 -1.75 -5.53
CA TRP A 53 -0.33 -1.70 -4.10
C TRP A 53 -1.18 -0.61 -3.47
N ASP A 54 -1.79 -0.94 -2.35
CA ASP A 54 -2.59 -0.02 -1.55
C ASP A 54 -1.90 0.17 -0.20
N TYR A 55 -1.65 1.42 0.20
CA TYR A 55 -1.15 1.75 1.51
C TYR A 55 -2.26 2.38 2.34
N LEU A 56 -2.56 1.77 3.47
CA LEU A 56 -3.50 2.31 4.45
C LEU A 56 -2.72 2.83 5.67
N ASP A 57 -2.73 4.13 5.90
CA ASP A 57 -2.32 4.72 7.18
C ASP A 57 -3.55 4.84 8.08
N ASP A 58 -3.76 3.83 8.93
CA ASP A 58 -4.69 3.90 10.04
C ASP A 58 -3.91 3.84 11.36
N LYS A 59 -4.00 4.90 12.17
CA LYS A 59 -3.37 4.92 13.50
C LYS A 59 -4.06 4.01 14.52
N ARG A 60 -5.30 3.59 14.22
CA ARG A 60 -6.15 2.77 15.09
C ARG A 60 -6.05 1.29 14.76
N ASP A 61 -5.46 0.94 13.62
CA ASP A 61 -5.33 -0.43 13.15
C ASP A 61 -3.85 -0.76 12.93
N PRO A 62 -3.24 -1.60 13.78
CA PRO A 62 -1.83 -1.97 13.63
C PRO A 62 -1.57 -2.84 12.40
N SER A 63 -2.62 -3.43 11.80
CA SER A 63 -2.57 -4.16 10.53
C SER A 63 -2.77 -3.26 9.31
N ALA A 64 -2.93 -1.94 9.50
CA ALA A 64 -2.94 -0.99 8.41
C ALA A 64 -1.52 -0.80 7.86
N GLY A 65 -1.36 -0.92 6.55
CA GLY A 65 -0.08 -0.79 5.87
C GLY A 65 -0.24 -1.16 4.41
N TRP A 66 0.80 -1.77 3.84
CA TRP A 66 0.76 -2.26 2.47
C TRP A 66 -0.19 -3.45 2.32
N THR A 67 -1.05 -3.38 1.32
CA THR A 67 -1.93 -4.46 0.88
C THR A 67 -1.82 -4.54 -0.63
N ARG A 68 -1.66 -5.74 -1.17
CA ARG A 68 -1.66 -5.94 -2.62
C ARG A 68 -3.10 -5.98 -3.15
N CYS A 69 -3.34 -5.29 -4.26
CA CYS A 69 -4.64 -5.25 -4.97
C CYS A 69 -4.67 -6.28 -6.11
#